data_AF-A0A7J8JP53-F1
#
_entry.id   AF-A0A7J8JP53-F1
#
_cell.length_a   1.000
_cell.length_b   1.000
_cell.length_c   1.000
_cell.angle_alpha   90.00
_cell.angle_beta   90.00
_cell.angle_gamma   90.00
#
_symmetry.space_group_name_H-M   'P 1'
#
loop_
_entity.id
_entity.type
_entity.pdbx_description
1 polymer ?
#
loop_
_entity_poly.entity_id
_entity_poly.type
_entity_poly.pdbx_seq_one_letter_code
_entity_poly.pdbx_strand_id
1 'polypeptide(L)'
;MAVPQAFPLGPLWEPAGVLMEPQPCPQSLAEGFLEEELRLNAELNQLQFSEPVGIIYNPVEYAWEPHRSYVTRYCQGPKEVLFLGMNPGPFGMAQTGVPFGEVSVVRDWLGICGPVQTPPQEHPKRPILGLECPQSETRTTHGTWMLRMNLWKTGWIGERIQCGRVGKVRRPGVSFQL
;
A
#
# COMPACT_ATOMS: atom_id res chain seq x y z
N MET A 1 -57.43 -22.55 -53.33
CA MET A 1 -56.00 -22.26 -53.11
C MET A 1 -55.85 -21.68 -51.72
N ALA A 2 -54.78 -22.04 -51.02
CA ALA A 2 -54.72 -22.17 -49.56
C ALA A 2 -54.99 -20.88 -48.74
N VAL A 3 -55.80 -21.05 -47.69
CA VAL A 3 -55.90 -20.17 -46.52
C VAL A 3 -55.05 -20.82 -45.42
N PRO A 4 -54.13 -20.12 -44.73
CA PRO A 4 -53.38 -20.72 -43.63
C PRO A 4 -54.23 -20.67 -42.36
N GLN A 5 -54.51 -21.83 -41.75
CA GLN A 5 -55.10 -21.91 -40.42
C GLN A 5 -54.06 -22.26 -39.36
N ALA A 6 -54.26 -21.64 -38.21
CA ALA A 6 -53.30 -21.35 -37.16
C ALA A 6 -52.82 -22.58 -36.36
N PHE A 7 -51.56 -22.51 -35.93
CA PHE A 7 -51.02 -23.36 -34.87
C PHE A 7 -51.48 -22.85 -33.49
N PRO A 8 -51.92 -23.70 -32.55
CA PRO A 8 -52.25 -23.28 -31.20
C PRO A 8 -50.99 -23.11 -30.33
N LEU A 9 -51.08 -22.11 -29.46
CA LEU A 9 -50.08 -21.61 -28.51
C LEU A 9 -49.84 -22.54 -27.31
N GLY A 10 -48.55 -22.66 -26.93
CA GLY A 10 -48.12 -22.60 -25.53
C GLY A 10 -47.21 -23.74 -25.03
N PRO A 11 -46.46 -23.55 -23.93
CA PRO A 11 -46.10 -22.30 -23.25
C PRO A 11 -44.63 -21.89 -23.46
N LEU A 12 -44.43 -20.58 -23.46
CA LEU A 12 -43.14 -19.89 -23.34
C LEU A 12 -42.51 -20.28 -21.98
N TRP A 13 -41.35 -20.93 -22.01
CA TRP A 13 -40.55 -21.06 -20.80
C TRP A 13 -39.63 -19.83 -20.74
N GLU A 14 -39.89 -18.97 -19.76
CA GLU A 14 -38.95 -17.97 -19.26
C GLU A 14 -38.35 -18.55 -17.97
N PRO A 15 -37.02 -18.70 -17.84
CA PRO A 15 -36.40 -18.57 -16.53
C PRO A 15 -36.11 -17.07 -16.34
N ALA A 16 -36.91 -16.38 -15.54
CA ALA A 16 -36.60 -16.15 -14.13
C ALA A 16 -35.17 -15.64 -13.94
N GLY A 17 -35.08 -14.36 -13.58
CA GLY A 17 -33.86 -13.57 -13.53
C GLY A 17 -32.67 -14.29 -12.93
N VAL A 18 -31.58 -14.32 -13.71
CA VAL A 18 -30.24 -14.42 -13.19
C VAL A 18 -30.07 -13.26 -12.22
N LEU A 19 -30.11 -13.55 -10.93
CA LEU A 19 -29.55 -12.68 -9.91
C LEU A 19 -28.09 -12.48 -10.32
N MET A 20 -27.80 -11.33 -10.94
CA MET A 20 -26.43 -10.87 -11.08
C MET A 20 -25.93 -10.66 -9.66
N GLU A 21 -25.19 -11.64 -9.17
CA GLU A 21 -24.22 -11.41 -8.10
C GLU A 21 -23.42 -10.16 -8.49
N PRO A 22 -23.32 -9.15 -7.62
CA PRO A 22 -22.56 -7.95 -7.92
C PRO A 22 -21.14 -8.39 -8.27
N GLN A 23 -20.78 -8.24 -9.54
CA GLN A 23 -19.41 -8.44 -9.99
C GLN A 23 -18.54 -7.53 -9.12
N PRO A 24 -17.55 -8.07 -8.39
CA PRO A 24 -16.67 -7.24 -7.59
C PRO A 24 -16.07 -6.19 -8.52
N CYS A 25 -16.13 -4.92 -8.12
CA CYS A 25 -15.43 -3.85 -8.82
C CYS A 25 -13.99 -4.30 -9.04
N PRO A 26 -13.37 -4.00 -10.20
CA PRO A 26 -11.97 -4.35 -10.42
C PRO A 26 -11.16 -3.79 -9.24
N GLN A 27 -10.50 -4.69 -8.51
CA GLN A 27 -9.67 -4.34 -7.35
C GLN A 27 -8.68 -3.26 -7.78
N SER A 28 -8.48 -2.26 -6.92
CA SER A 28 -7.46 -1.24 -7.19
C SER A 28 -6.08 -1.89 -7.24
N LEU A 29 -5.14 -1.31 -8.00
CA LEU A 29 -3.77 -1.84 -8.06
C LEU A 29 -3.14 -1.93 -6.66
N ALA A 30 -3.45 -0.99 -5.77
CA ALA A 30 -3.00 -1.01 -4.38
C ALA A 30 -3.56 -2.20 -3.60
N GLU A 31 -4.84 -2.53 -3.76
CA GLU A 31 -5.45 -3.69 -3.11
C GLU A 31 -4.83 -5.00 -3.61
N GLY A 32 -4.72 -5.17 -4.93
CA GLY A 32 -4.07 -6.36 -5.50
C GLY A 32 -2.62 -6.51 -5.07
N PHE A 33 -1.87 -5.40 -4.95
CA PHE A 33 -0.49 -5.44 -4.46
C PHE A 33 -0.41 -5.88 -2.98
N LEU A 34 -1.27 -5.34 -2.13
CA LEU A 34 -1.33 -5.71 -0.71
C LEU A 34 -1.78 -7.16 -0.52
N GLU A 35 -2.70 -7.66 -1.35
CA GLU A 35 -3.13 -9.06 -1.32
C GLU A 35 -1.98 -10.01 -1.66
N GLU A 36 -1.17 -9.68 -2.67
CA GLU A 36 0.03 -10.47 -3.00
C GLU A 36 1.10 -10.40 -1.89
N GLU A 37 1.28 -9.26 -1.23
CA GLU A 37 2.19 -9.17 -0.06
C GLU A 37 1.70 -10.00 1.13
N LEU A 38 0.39 -10.03 1.40
CA LEU A 38 -0.19 -10.88 2.43
C LEU A 38 -0.03 -12.37 2.10
N ARG A 39 -0.24 -12.74 0.83
CA ARG A 39 0.02 -14.10 0.35
C ARG A 39 1.48 -14.49 0.52
N LEU A 40 2.42 -13.62 0.10
CA LEU A 40 3.85 -13.85 0.28
C LEU A 40 4.22 -13.99 1.76
N ASN A 41 3.67 -13.16 2.64
CA ASN A 41 3.88 -13.29 4.09
C ASN A 41 3.42 -14.66 4.61
N ALA A 42 2.26 -15.15 4.16
CA ALA A 42 1.78 -16.47 4.53
C ALA A 42 2.72 -17.60 4.08
N GLU A 43 3.31 -17.48 2.89
CA GLU A 43 4.32 -18.43 2.38
C GLU A 43 5.64 -18.33 3.17
N LEU A 44 6.12 -17.12 3.47
CA LEU A 44 7.34 -16.89 4.25
C LEU A 44 7.23 -17.41 5.69
N ASN A 45 6.05 -17.29 6.30
CA ASN A 45 5.80 -17.78 7.66
C ASN A 45 5.88 -19.30 7.81
N GLN A 46 5.88 -20.04 6.70
CA GLN A 46 6.07 -21.49 6.72
C GLN A 46 7.55 -21.89 6.70
N LEU A 47 8.45 -20.96 6.40
CA LEU A 47 9.89 -21.22 6.33
C LEU A 47 10.48 -21.39 7.72
N GLN A 48 11.36 -22.37 7.86
CA GLN A 48 12.14 -22.61 9.06
C GLN A 48 13.60 -22.29 8.78
N PHE A 49 14.22 -21.53 9.68
CA PHE A 49 15.62 -21.17 9.59
C PHE A 49 16.36 -21.77 10.77
N SER A 50 17.53 -22.36 10.50
CA SER A 50 18.44 -22.85 11.52
C SER A 50 19.58 -21.86 11.76
N GLU A 51 20.45 -22.18 12.71
CA GLU A 51 21.69 -21.45 12.96
C GLU A 51 22.45 -21.14 11.65
N PRO A 52 23.04 -19.94 11.49
CA PRO A 52 23.24 -18.89 12.51
C PRO A 52 22.08 -17.87 12.63
N VAL A 53 20.90 -18.15 12.06
CA VAL A 53 19.77 -17.20 12.08
C VAL A 53 19.09 -17.21 13.45
N GLY A 54 19.39 -16.21 14.27
CA GLY A 54 18.82 -16.10 15.62
C GLY A 54 17.46 -15.40 15.70
N ILE A 55 17.22 -14.38 14.86
CA ILE A 55 16.00 -13.55 14.89
C ILE A 55 15.61 -13.15 13.47
N ILE A 56 14.32 -13.23 13.18
CA ILE A 56 13.72 -12.87 11.89
C ILE A 56 12.73 -11.74 12.12
N TYR A 57 12.81 -10.71 11.29
CA TYR A 57 11.89 -9.58 11.31
C TYR A 57 11.09 -9.56 10.03
N ASN A 58 9.76 -9.44 10.14
CA ASN A 58 8.87 -9.15 9.02
C ASN A 58 8.19 -7.78 9.19
N PRO A 59 8.74 -6.69 8.63
CA PRO A 59 8.15 -5.35 8.79
C PRO A 59 6.79 -5.21 8.13
N VAL A 60 6.44 -6.04 7.15
CA VAL A 60 5.10 -6.00 6.54
C VAL A 60 4.04 -6.48 7.54
N GLU A 61 4.41 -7.23 8.58
CA GLU A 61 3.49 -7.59 9.66
C GLU A 61 3.42 -6.52 10.75
N TYR A 62 4.56 -6.24 11.41
CA TYR A 62 4.54 -5.36 12.59
C TYR A 62 4.45 -3.88 12.23
N ALA A 63 4.88 -3.46 11.03
CA ALA A 63 4.73 -2.09 10.51
C ALA A 63 3.66 -2.02 9.40
N TRP A 64 2.64 -2.87 9.48
CA TRP A 64 1.59 -2.97 8.45
C TRP A 64 0.87 -1.65 8.19
N GLU A 65 0.48 -0.90 9.23
CA GLU A 65 -0.31 0.32 9.04
C GLU A 65 0.41 1.41 8.21
N PRO A 66 1.67 1.80 8.53
CA PRO A 66 2.40 2.72 7.66
C PRO A 66 2.71 2.12 6.27
N HIS A 67 2.97 0.82 6.18
CA HIS A 67 3.20 0.15 4.90
C HIS A 67 1.96 0.19 3.98
N ARG A 68 0.80 -0.19 4.50
CA ARG A 68 -0.49 -0.11 3.81
C ARG A 68 -0.79 1.33 3.39
N SER A 69 -0.56 2.30 4.28
CA SER A 69 -0.72 3.73 3.98
C SER A 69 0.15 4.18 2.80
N TYR A 70 1.40 3.71 2.75
CA TYR A 70 2.31 3.96 1.63
C TYR A 70 1.80 3.36 0.32
N VAL A 71 1.41 2.07 0.30
CA VAL A 71 0.93 1.41 -0.91
C VAL A 71 -0.37 2.05 -1.41
N THR A 72 -1.36 2.25 -0.53
CA THR A 72 -2.65 2.88 -0.91
C THR A 72 -2.46 4.31 -1.43
N ARG A 73 -1.50 5.07 -0.89
CA ARG A 73 -1.23 6.44 -1.35
C ARG A 73 -0.50 6.49 -2.69
N TYR A 74 0.49 5.62 -2.92
CA TYR A 74 1.40 5.76 -4.06
C TYR A 74 1.19 4.75 -5.20
N CYS A 75 0.39 3.69 -4.98
CA CYS A 75 0.10 2.62 -5.94
C CYS A 75 -1.28 2.74 -6.60
N GLN A 76 -1.71 3.96 -6.96
CA GLN A 76 -3.07 4.21 -7.49
C GLN A 76 -3.29 3.85 -8.97
N GLY A 77 -2.27 3.36 -9.68
CA GLY A 77 -2.34 3.08 -11.11
C GLY A 77 -1.05 2.46 -11.65
N PRO A 78 -1.06 1.95 -12.90
CA PRO A 78 0.04 1.19 -13.47
C PRO A 78 1.36 1.96 -13.44
N LYS A 79 2.47 1.24 -13.24
CA LYS A 79 3.82 1.79 -13.15
C LYS A 79 4.65 1.25 -14.30
N GLU A 80 5.27 2.14 -15.07
CA GLU A 80 6.21 1.76 -16.13
C GLU A 80 7.55 1.26 -15.57
N VAL A 81 7.90 1.70 -14.36
CA VAL A 81 9.16 1.40 -13.70
C VAL A 81 8.91 0.92 -12.28
N LEU A 82 9.54 -0.19 -11.92
CA LEU A 82 9.58 -0.72 -10.56
C LEU A 82 11.03 -0.69 -10.06
N PHE A 83 11.24 -0.10 -8.89
CA PHE A 83 12.53 -0.14 -8.21
C PHE A 83 12.53 -1.26 -7.18
N LEU A 84 13.51 -2.15 -7.25
CA LEU A 84 13.62 -3.31 -6.38
C LEU A 84 14.89 -3.22 -5.54
N GLY A 85 14.71 -3.28 -4.23
CA GLY A 85 15.79 -3.52 -3.26
C GLY A 85 16.01 -5.01 -3.03
N MET A 86 16.97 -5.33 -2.17
CA MET A 86 17.15 -6.71 -1.70
C MET A 86 16.19 -7.01 -0.55
N ASN A 87 16.46 -6.44 0.63
CA ASN A 87 15.73 -6.70 1.88
C ASN A 87 15.74 -5.45 2.78
N PRO A 88 14.84 -5.37 3.78
CA PRO A 88 14.80 -4.27 4.73
C PRO A 88 16.13 -4.05 5.45
N GLY A 89 16.63 -2.81 5.45
CA GLY A 89 17.71 -2.42 6.35
C GLY A 89 17.19 -2.09 7.75
N PRO A 90 18.04 -2.20 8.80
CA PRO A 90 17.61 -2.18 10.19
C PRO A 90 17.11 -0.82 10.70
N PHE A 91 17.43 0.27 9.99
CA PHE A 91 17.07 1.64 10.37
C PHE A 91 16.19 2.34 9.32
N GLY A 92 15.77 1.59 8.29
CA GLY A 92 14.86 2.05 7.24
C GLY A 92 13.54 1.31 7.31
N MET A 93 13.29 0.45 6.32
CA MET A 93 12.05 -0.32 6.21
C MET A 93 11.74 -1.17 7.45
N ALA A 94 12.75 -1.70 8.17
CA ALA A 94 12.51 -2.42 9.42
C ALA A 94 11.89 -1.52 10.51
N GLN A 95 12.09 -0.20 10.45
CA GLN A 95 11.49 0.73 11.39
C GLN A 95 10.17 1.30 10.87
N THR A 96 10.04 1.47 9.56
CA THR A 96 8.98 2.31 8.97
C THR A 96 7.93 1.53 8.18
N GLY A 97 8.21 0.29 7.81
CA GLY A 97 7.39 -0.48 6.86
C GLY A 97 7.51 -0.01 5.41
N VAL A 98 8.22 1.08 5.12
CA VAL A 98 8.33 1.65 3.77
C VAL A 98 9.64 1.21 3.11
N PRO A 99 9.64 0.70 1.86
CA PRO A 99 10.86 0.36 1.14
C PRO A 99 11.83 1.54 1.05
N PHE A 100 13.10 1.31 1.37
CA PHE A 100 14.12 2.37 1.50
C PHE A 100 13.71 3.52 2.46
N GLY A 101 12.83 3.22 3.42
CA GLY A 101 12.09 4.20 4.18
C GLY A 101 12.87 4.72 5.37
N GLU A 102 13.77 5.66 5.14
CA GLU A 102 14.32 6.44 6.25
C GLU A 102 13.24 7.29 6.91
N VAL A 103 13.32 7.36 8.24
CA VAL A 103 12.29 7.93 9.10
C VAL A 103 11.90 9.35 8.71
N SER A 104 12.85 10.26 8.53
CA SER A 104 12.55 11.66 8.17
C SER A 104 11.90 11.77 6.79
N VAL A 105 12.34 10.98 5.80
CA VAL A 105 11.71 10.95 4.47
C VAL A 105 10.29 10.42 4.56
N VAL A 106 10.08 9.30 5.25
CA VAL A 106 8.76 8.67 5.37
C VAL A 106 7.78 9.61 6.08
N ARG A 107 8.18 10.18 7.20
CA ARG A 107 7.32 11.04 8.02
C ARG A 107 7.14 12.42 7.39
N ASP A 108 8.22 13.09 7.03
CA ASP A 108 8.21 14.53 6.73
C ASP A 108 8.01 14.79 5.23
N TRP A 109 8.44 13.89 4.34
CA TRP A 109 8.35 14.07 2.89
C TRP A 109 7.24 13.25 2.21
N LEU A 110 7.09 11.96 2.57
CA LEU A 110 5.99 11.10 2.12
C LEU A 110 4.70 11.34 2.93
N GLY A 111 4.81 11.91 4.13
CA GLY A 111 3.67 12.15 5.00
C GLY A 111 2.98 10.86 5.44
N ILE A 112 3.73 9.76 5.55
CA ILE A 112 3.26 8.46 6.01
C ILE A 112 3.45 8.40 7.51
N CYS A 113 2.38 8.03 8.21
CA CYS A 113 2.34 7.85 9.65
C CYS A 113 1.50 6.61 9.96
N GLY A 114 1.71 6.03 11.13
CA GLY A 114 0.95 4.89 11.62
C GLY A 114 1.67 4.23 12.78
N PRO A 115 0.95 3.45 13.60
CA PRO A 115 1.58 2.65 14.65
C PRO A 115 2.49 1.58 14.02
N VAL A 116 3.66 1.40 14.63
CA VAL A 116 4.56 0.27 14.37
C VAL A 116 4.54 -0.58 15.63
N GLN A 117 4.11 -1.83 15.48
CA GLN A 117 4.04 -2.80 16.57
C GLN A 117 5.42 -3.35 16.88
N THR A 118 5.58 -3.88 18.09
CA THR A 118 6.77 -4.63 18.47
C THR A 118 6.68 -6.05 17.89
N PRO A 119 7.71 -6.54 17.19
CA PRO A 119 7.75 -7.93 16.73
C PRO A 119 7.82 -8.91 17.92
N PRO A 120 7.46 -10.20 17.73
CA PRO A 120 7.43 -11.19 18.82
C PRO A 120 8.76 -11.39 19.54
N GLN A 121 9.87 -11.19 18.82
CA GLN A 121 11.23 -11.29 19.34
C GLN A 121 12.08 -10.15 18.78
N GLU A 122 12.96 -9.60 19.63
CA GLU A 122 13.88 -8.54 19.24
C GLU A 122 15.30 -8.85 19.69
N HIS A 123 16.25 -8.55 18.82
CA HIS A 123 17.65 -8.53 19.18
C HIS A 123 17.95 -7.24 19.95
N PRO A 124 18.62 -7.28 21.13
CA PRO A 124 18.90 -6.09 21.93
C PRO A 124 19.67 -4.99 21.19
N LYS A 125 20.48 -5.35 20.18
CA LYS A 125 21.22 -4.41 19.32
C LYS A 125 20.43 -3.90 18.10
N ARG A 126 19.20 -4.34 17.89
CA ARG A 126 18.32 -4.00 16.75
C ARG A 126 16.86 -3.85 17.23
N PRO A 127 16.57 -2.93 18.16
CA PRO A 127 15.21 -2.69 18.60
C PRO A 127 14.36 -2.06 17.48
N ILE A 128 13.06 -2.33 17.45
CA ILE A 128 12.11 -1.61 16.60
C ILE A 128 11.54 -0.44 17.40
N LEU A 129 11.94 0.76 17.00
CA LEU A 129 11.53 2.04 17.59
C LEU A 129 10.52 2.79 16.70
N GLY A 130 10.17 2.23 15.55
CA GLY A 130 9.18 2.81 14.65
C GLY A 130 9.63 4.12 14.02
N LEU A 131 8.66 5.01 13.78
CA LEU A 131 8.87 6.35 13.24
C LEU A 131 9.54 7.34 14.21
N GLU A 132 9.91 6.87 15.41
CA GLU A 132 10.69 7.62 16.41
C GLU A 132 12.16 7.19 16.44
N CYS A 133 12.56 6.21 15.62
CA CYS A 133 13.95 5.77 15.54
C CYS A 133 14.89 6.96 15.22
N PRO A 134 15.89 7.26 16.08
CA PRO A 134 16.80 8.39 15.88
C PRO A 134 17.94 8.07 14.91
N GLN A 135 18.11 6.79 14.53
CA GLN A 135 19.20 6.34 13.69
C GLN A 135 18.82 6.49 12.21
N SER A 136 19.67 7.16 11.45
CA SER A 136 19.52 7.24 10.00
C SER A 136 20.10 6.00 9.33
N GLU A 137 19.40 5.47 8.33
CA GLU A 137 19.98 4.51 7.39
C GLU A 137 21.18 5.15 6.66
N THR A 138 22.29 4.45 6.48
CA THR A 138 23.55 5.08 6.03
C THR A 138 23.48 5.64 4.59
N ARG A 139 24.45 6.53 4.28
CA ARG A 139 24.42 7.49 3.15
C ARG A 139 24.40 6.89 1.73
N THR A 140 24.87 5.66 1.54
CA THR A 140 25.02 5.04 0.19
C THR A 140 23.67 4.78 -0.48
N THR A 141 22.67 4.38 0.30
CA THR A 141 21.30 4.17 -0.17
C THR A 141 20.54 5.51 -0.23
N HIS A 142 20.73 6.37 0.78
CA HIS A 142 20.11 7.69 0.86
C HIS A 142 20.34 8.60 -0.35
N GLY A 143 21.62 8.77 -0.75
CA GLY A 143 21.97 9.78 -1.75
C GLY A 143 21.42 9.47 -3.15
N THR A 144 21.45 8.20 -3.55
CA THR A 144 21.00 7.76 -4.89
C THR A 144 19.48 7.71 -4.99
N TRP A 145 18.80 7.25 -3.94
CA TRP A 145 17.35 7.09 -3.95
C TRP A 145 16.59 8.39 -3.70
N MET A 146 17.05 9.27 -2.78
CA MET A 146 16.45 10.61 -2.63
C MET A 146 16.52 11.40 -3.94
N LEU A 147 17.64 11.33 -4.67
CA LEU A 147 17.77 12.02 -5.97
C LEU A 147 16.72 11.50 -6.97
N ARG A 148 16.51 10.18 -7.02
CA ARG A 148 15.54 9.52 -7.92
C ARG A 148 14.08 9.77 -7.52
N MET A 149 13.78 9.78 -6.21
CA MET A 149 12.44 10.10 -5.68
C MET A 149 12.10 11.59 -5.79
N ASN A 150 13.07 12.50 -5.61
CA ASN A 150 12.86 13.94 -5.79
C ASN A 150 12.47 14.28 -7.24
N LEU A 151 13.07 13.63 -8.23
CA LEU A 151 12.67 13.73 -9.65
C LEU A 151 11.21 13.27 -9.87
N TRP A 152 10.72 12.34 -9.07
CA TRP A 152 9.36 11.79 -9.16
C TRP A 152 8.30 12.74 -8.59
N LYS A 153 8.57 13.42 -7.46
CA LYS A 153 7.60 14.37 -6.86
C LYS A 153 7.46 15.65 -7.69
N THR A 154 8.50 16.08 -8.38
CA THR A 154 8.45 17.25 -9.28
C THR A 154 7.65 17.01 -10.56
N GLY A 155 7.27 15.76 -10.87
CA GLY A 155 6.51 15.43 -12.07
C GLY A 155 4.99 15.45 -11.91
N TRP A 156 4.42 15.14 -10.73
CA TRP A 156 3.02 14.70 -10.68
C TRP A 156 2.18 15.08 -9.46
N ILE A 157 2.68 15.73 -8.39
CA ILE A 157 1.83 16.07 -7.23
C ILE A 157 2.15 17.46 -6.68
N GLY A 158 1.34 18.43 -7.08
CA GLY A 158 1.13 19.66 -6.32
C GLY A 158 0.08 19.40 -5.24
N GLU A 159 0.50 19.06 -4.03
CA GLU A 159 -0.18 19.43 -2.77
C GLU A 159 0.62 18.92 -1.57
N ARG A 160 0.92 19.84 -0.64
CA ARG A 160 1.59 19.58 0.63
C ARG A 160 0.48 19.36 1.67
N ILE A 161 0.22 18.11 2.06
CA ILE A 161 -0.74 17.81 3.15
C ILE A 161 0.04 17.40 4.39
N GLN A 162 -0.09 18.20 5.45
CA GLN A 162 0.36 17.85 6.80
C GLN A 162 -0.57 16.77 7.39
N CYS A 163 0.04 15.76 8.00
CA CYS A 163 -0.68 14.79 8.83
C CYS A 163 -1.39 15.54 9.97
N GLY A 164 -2.73 15.41 10.03
CA GLY A 164 -3.59 16.32 10.77
C GLY A 164 -3.43 16.26 12.29
N ARG A 165 -3.24 17.43 12.91
CA ARG A 165 -3.76 17.72 14.25
C ARG A 165 -5.24 18.06 14.06
N VAL A 166 -6.16 17.36 14.73
CA VAL A 166 -7.60 17.56 14.61
C VAL A 166 -7.96 19.02 14.91
N GLY A 167 -8.34 19.77 13.89
CA GLY A 167 -8.79 21.16 13.99
C GLY A 167 -9.61 21.52 12.75
N LYS A 168 -10.87 21.91 12.97
CA LYS A 168 -11.85 22.32 11.93
C LYS A 168 -11.22 23.29 10.92
N VAL A 169 -11.06 22.86 9.66
CA VAL A 169 -10.76 23.76 8.55
C VAL A 169 -12.07 24.28 7.96
N ARG A 170 -12.31 25.58 8.10
CA ARG A 170 -13.37 26.30 7.36
C ARG A 170 -12.87 26.57 5.94
N ARG A 171 -13.70 26.29 4.93
CA ARG A 171 -13.44 26.62 3.52
C ARG A 171 -13.46 28.15 3.31
N PRO A 172 -12.51 28.76 2.59
CA PRO A 172 -12.71 30.08 2.01
C PRO A 172 -13.57 29.93 0.75
N GLY A 173 -14.67 30.69 0.68
CA GLY A 173 -15.53 30.77 -0.49
C GLY A 173 -14.83 31.51 -1.64
N VAL A 174 -14.91 30.95 -2.84
CA VAL A 174 -14.56 31.64 -4.09
C VAL A 174 -15.82 32.31 -4.60
N SER A 175 -15.83 33.64 -4.63
CA SER A 175 -16.84 34.44 -5.28
C SER A 175 -16.45 34.58 -6.76
N PHE A 176 -17.32 34.12 -7.66
CA PHE A 176 -17.24 34.49 -9.07
C PHE A 176 -17.88 35.87 -9.24
N GLN A 177 -17.17 36.82 -9.84
CA GLN A 177 -17.76 38.00 -10.47
C GLN A 177 -17.46 37.93 -11.96
N LEU A 178 -18.51 38.08 -12.75
CA LEU A 178 -18.51 38.29 -14.20
C LEU A 178 -17.79 39.61 -14.55
#